data_AF-A0A841VFZ3-F1
#
_entry.id   AF-A0A841VFZ3-F1
#
_cell.length_a   1.000
_cell.length_b   1.000
_cell.length_c   1.000
_cell.angle_alpha   90.00
_cell.angle_beta   90.00
_cell.angle_gamma   90.00
#
_symmetry.space_group_name_H-M   'P 1'
#
loop_
_entity.id
_entity.type
_entity.pdbx_description
1 polymer ?
#
loop_
_entity_poly.entity_id
_entity_poly.type
_entity_poly.pdbx_seq_one_letter_code
_entity_poly.pdbx_strand_id
1 'polypeptide(L)'
;MHLNELETTENLKEVEEAWLTLEKSILYYQGRPVGTVAAYDASVEALNYDQCFVRDFVSSALIFLIKGRTDIVRNFLEETLKLQPKERALDAYKPGRGLIPASFKVVSENGQEYLEADFGEHAIARVTPVDSCLWWIILLRAYVVATEDFSLAYQPEFQNGIRLIMEICLANRFDMYPTLLVPDGACMIDRRMGIYGHPLELQVLFYTALRASRELLVCQGNSDIVAAIDNRLPLLCAHIRQHYWIDINRLNEIYRFKSEEYGKGAVNLFNIYVDSVPYYELDKWLPKKGGYLAGNVGPSQLDTRFFSLGNLMAIISDLATEEQSQAIMTLIEDRWDDLVGDMPMKICFPALEHEEYRIVTGCDPKNIPWSYHNAGSWPVLMWMLAAAAVKTNKISLAQKAIQTAQGRLSTDQWPEYYDGKKGRLIGKQARKYQTWTITGFLLAKELMANPTYLPLISFGKLPAEQVSRACEFEIASVDPYMQ
;
A
#
# COMPACT_ATOMS: atom_id res chain seq x y z
N MET A 1 -26.12 16.31 26.65
CA MET A 1 -27.06 15.18 26.83
C MET A 1 -27.69 14.89 25.47
N HIS A 2 -28.95 15.19 25.17
CA HIS A 2 -29.62 14.72 23.95
C HIS A 2 -28.84 14.81 22.62
N LEU A 3 -28.10 15.90 22.33
CA LEU A 3 -27.28 15.96 21.10
C LEU A 3 -26.17 14.89 21.08
N ASN A 4 -25.38 14.76 22.15
CA ASN A 4 -24.34 13.73 22.28
C ASN A 4 -24.92 12.29 22.31
N GLU A 5 -26.13 12.13 22.85
CA GLU A 5 -26.85 10.84 22.89
C GLU A 5 -27.32 10.42 21.49
N LEU A 6 -27.80 11.37 20.68
CA LEU A 6 -28.15 11.14 19.28
C LEU A 6 -26.90 10.82 18.45
N GLU A 7 -25.86 11.66 18.56
CA GLU A 7 -24.58 11.51 17.86
C GLU A 7 -23.89 10.16 18.17
N THR A 8 -23.93 9.69 19.42
CA THR A 8 -23.43 8.35 19.77
C THR A 8 -24.34 7.22 19.26
N THR A 9 -25.66 7.41 19.22
CA THR A 9 -26.62 6.42 18.69
C THR A 9 -26.49 6.26 17.17
N GLU A 10 -26.25 7.33 16.42
CA GLU A 10 -26.04 7.28 14.96
C GLU A 10 -24.66 6.68 14.61
N ASN A 11 -23.62 7.06 15.35
CA ASN A 11 -22.27 6.48 15.26
C ASN A 11 -22.26 4.95 15.50
N LEU A 12 -23.07 4.45 16.44
CA LEU A 12 -23.24 3.00 16.66
C LEU A 12 -23.90 2.31 15.46
N LYS A 13 -24.99 2.89 14.91
CA LYS A 13 -25.69 2.33 13.74
C LYS A 13 -24.81 2.27 12.49
N GLU A 14 -24.01 3.30 12.23
CA GLU A 14 -23.06 3.31 11.10
C GLU A 14 -22.03 2.19 11.24
N VAL A 15 -21.54 1.94 12.46
CA VAL A 15 -20.60 0.84 12.73
C VAL A 15 -21.30 -0.52 12.59
N GLU A 16 -22.54 -0.69 13.07
CA GLU A 16 -23.33 -1.91 12.88
C GLU A 16 -23.61 -2.20 11.38
N GLU A 17 -23.94 -1.17 10.58
CA GLU A 17 -24.14 -1.27 9.14
C GLU A 17 -22.84 -1.69 8.42
N ALA A 18 -21.71 -1.07 8.81
CA ALA A 18 -20.39 -1.40 8.28
C ALA A 18 -20.03 -2.88 8.53
N TRP A 19 -20.20 -3.36 9.77
CA TRP A 19 -19.97 -4.78 10.09
C TRP A 19 -20.90 -5.71 9.31
N LEU A 20 -22.21 -5.42 9.28
CA LEU A 20 -23.19 -6.23 8.55
C LEU A 20 -22.90 -6.30 7.04
N THR A 21 -22.28 -5.25 6.47
CA THR A 21 -21.91 -5.22 5.05
C THR A 21 -20.58 -5.93 4.80
N LEU A 22 -19.61 -5.83 5.73
CA LEU A 22 -18.39 -6.64 5.70
C LEU A 22 -18.69 -8.15 5.72
N GLU A 23 -19.60 -8.63 6.59
CA GLU A 23 -19.97 -10.05 6.61
C GLU A 23 -20.56 -10.53 5.27
N LYS A 24 -21.37 -9.70 4.60
CA LYS A 24 -21.94 -10.00 3.27
C LYS A 24 -20.90 -10.03 2.15
N SER A 25 -19.76 -9.36 2.33
CA SER A 25 -18.67 -9.33 1.35
C SER A 25 -17.80 -10.59 1.36
N ILE A 26 -17.94 -11.48 2.35
CA ILE A 26 -17.07 -12.65 2.52
C ILE A 26 -17.24 -13.62 1.34
N LEU A 27 -16.14 -13.89 0.66
CA LEU A 27 -16.04 -14.89 -0.41
C LEU A 27 -15.78 -16.27 0.20
N TYR A 28 -16.60 -17.25 -0.17
CA TYR A 28 -16.50 -18.63 0.30
C TYR A 28 -16.07 -19.58 -0.83
N TYR A 29 -15.18 -20.50 -0.51
CA TYR A 29 -14.67 -21.56 -1.40
C TYR A 29 -14.69 -22.88 -0.65
N GLN A 30 -15.39 -23.88 -1.18
CA GLN A 30 -15.58 -25.20 -0.58
C GLN A 30 -16.09 -25.10 0.87
N GLY A 31 -16.98 -24.13 1.12
CA GLY A 31 -17.53 -23.81 2.44
C GLY A 31 -16.61 -23.04 3.39
N ARG A 32 -15.33 -22.82 3.04
CA ARG A 32 -14.38 -22.04 3.84
C ARG A 32 -14.38 -20.56 3.40
N PRO A 33 -14.31 -19.58 4.32
CA PRO A 33 -14.12 -18.19 3.94
C PRO A 33 -12.66 -17.99 3.47
N VAL A 34 -12.47 -17.44 2.26
CA VAL A 34 -11.15 -17.29 1.59
C VAL A 34 -10.78 -15.84 1.27
N GLY A 35 -11.65 -14.87 1.52
CA GLY A 35 -11.39 -13.47 1.18
C GLY A 35 -12.64 -12.60 1.30
N THR A 36 -12.60 -11.39 0.75
CA THR A 36 -13.78 -10.54 0.57
C THR A 36 -13.83 -9.98 -0.85
N VAL A 37 -15.01 -9.97 -1.46
CA VAL A 37 -15.22 -9.33 -2.78
C VAL A 37 -14.93 -7.83 -2.72
N ALA A 38 -14.55 -7.20 -3.82
CA ALA A 38 -14.19 -5.79 -3.84
C ALA A 38 -15.39 -4.86 -3.55
N ALA A 39 -16.60 -5.20 -4.04
CA ALA A 39 -17.82 -4.48 -3.72
C ALA A 39 -19.05 -5.39 -3.72
N TYR A 40 -20.00 -5.11 -2.82
CA TYR A 40 -21.31 -5.78 -2.79
C TYR A 40 -22.40 -4.87 -3.41
N ASP A 41 -22.18 -4.42 -4.65
CA ASP A 41 -23.10 -3.52 -5.36
C ASP A 41 -24.08 -4.30 -6.25
N ALA A 42 -25.30 -4.52 -5.76
CA ALA A 42 -26.37 -5.19 -6.50
C ALA A 42 -27.06 -4.30 -7.57
N SER A 43 -26.60 -3.06 -7.78
CA SER A 43 -27.21 -2.11 -8.72
C SER A 43 -26.49 -2.00 -10.08
N VAL A 44 -25.33 -2.63 -10.23
CA VAL A 44 -24.50 -2.61 -11.44
C VAL A 44 -23.98 -4.01 -11.80
N GLU A 45 -23.50 -4.17 -13.03
CA GLU A 45 -22.76 -5.38 -13.44
C GLU A 45 -21.41 -5.45 -12.70
N ALA A 46 -21.08 -6.59 -12.10
CA ALA A 46 -19.91 -6.72 -11.24
C ALA A 46 -18.57 -6.53 -11.98
N LEU A 47 -18.50 -6.90 -13.27
CA LEU A 47 -17.30 -6.94 -14.12
C LEU A 47 -16.17 -7.82 -13.56
N ASN A 48 -15.41 -7.28 -12.60
CA ASN A 48 -14.37 -7.97 -11.85
C ASN A 48 -14.38 -7.64 -10.34
N TYR A 49 -15.43 -7.01 -9.81
CA TYR A 49 -15.56 -6.65 -8.39
C TYR A 49 -16.26 -7.71 -7.52
N ASP A 50 -16.80 -8.75 -8.15
CA ASP A 50 -17.12 -10.05 -7.57
C ASP A 50 -15.85 -10.82 -7.15
N GLN A 51 -14.68 -10.42 -7.64
CA GLN A 51 -13.40 -11.01 -7.29
C GLN A 51 -12.86 -10.46 -5.95
N CYS A 52 -12.10 -11.29 -5.25
CA CYS A 52 -11.30 -10.88 -4.11
C CYS A 52 -9.93 -10.35 -4.59
N PHE A 53 -9.73 -9.03 -4.48
CA PHE A 53 -8.42 -8.41 -4.75
C PHE A 53 -7.50 -8.50 -3.55
N VAL A 54 -6.20 -8.67 -3.81
CA VAL A 54 -5.19 -8.79 -2.74
C VAL A 54 -5.09 -7.49 -1.94
N ARG A 55 -5.04 -6.33 -2.61
CA ARG A 55 -4.92 -5.01 -1.97
C ARG A 55 -6.15 -4.62 -1.14
N ASP A 56 -7.36 -4.86 -1.67
CA ASP A 56 -8.62 -4.60 -0.96
C ASP A 56 -8.69 -5.46 0.31
N PHE A 57 -8.38 -6.76 0.19
CA PHE A 57 -8.47 -7.69 1.31
C PHE A 57 -7.49 -7.40 2.46
N VAL A 58 -6.36 -6.69 2.25
CA VAL A 58 -5.47 -6.29 3.38
C VAL A 58 -6.25 -5.59 4.48
N SER A 59 -7.16 -4.69 4.11
CA SER A 59 -7.98 -3.91 5.06
C SER A 59 -9.00 -4.79 5.79
N SER A 60 -9.69 -5.69 5.08
CA SER A 60 -10.58 -6.71 5.65
C SER A 60 -9.85 -7.65 6.59
N ALA A 61 -8.67 -8.11 6.18
CA ALA A 61 -7.87 -9.09 6.89
C ALA A 61 -7.34 -8.54 8.22
N LEU A 62 -6.76 -7.33 8.22
CA LEU A 62 -6.35 -6.65 9.46
C LEU A 62 -7.53 -6.51 10.43
N ILE A 63 -8.73 -6.22 9.93
CA ILE A 63 -9.97 -6.19 10.72
C ILE A 63 -10.33 -7.58 11.30
N PHE A 64 -10.28 -8.64 10.50
CA PHE A 64 -10.57 -9.99 10.98
C PHE A 64 -9.53 -10.49 12.00
N LEU A 65 -8.24 -10.17 11.81
CA LEU A 65 -7.18 -10.43 12.79
C LEU A 65 -7.44 -9.72 14.12
N ILE A 66 -7.80 -8.43 14.09
CA ILE A 66 -8.16 -7.63 15.28
C ILE A 66 -9.34 -8.24 16.05
N LYS A 67 -10.26 -8.94 15.38
CA LYS A 67 -11.38 -9.67 16.00
C LYS A 67 -11.13 -11.17 16.23
N GLY A 68 -9.88 -11.64 16.09
CA GLY A 68 -9.51 -13.05 16.33
C GLY A 68 -10.07 -14.05 15.31
N ARG A 69 -10.65 -13.60 14.19
CA ARG A 69 -11.18 -14.44 13.10
C ARG A 69 -10.08 -14.74 12.09
N THR A 70 -9.04 -15.42 12.54
CA THR A 70 -7.79 -15.62 11.79
C THR A 70 -7.93 -16.58 10.60
N ASP A 71 -8.89 -17.50 10.64
CA ASP A 71 -9.10 -18.54 9.59
C ASP A 71 -9.28 -17.97 8.18
N ILE A 72 -10.03 -16.87 8.00
CA ILE A 72 -10.23 -16.27 6.67
C ILE A 72 -8.92 -15.74 6.08
N VAL A 73 -8.04 -15.20 6.93
CA VAL A 73 -6.73 -14.68 6.53
C VAL A 73 -5.76 -15.82 6.26
N ARG A 74 -5.81 -16.89 7.08
CA ARG A 74 -5.07 -18.13 6.83
C ARG A 74 -5.46 -18.75 5.49
N ASN A 75 -6.75 -18.98 5.26
CA ASN A 75 -7.27 -19.54 4.03
C ASN A 75 -6.88 -18.68 2.82
N PHE A 76 -7.04 -17.35 2.89
CA PHE A 76 -6.59 -16.44 1.83
C PHE A 76 -5.11 -16.63 1.50
N LEU A 77 -4.24 -16.65 2.52
CA LEU A 77 -2.79 -16.81 2.36
C LEU A 77 -2.43 -18.18 1.75
N GLU A 78 -3.05 -19.27 2.24
CA GLU A 78 -2.86 -20.62 1.73
C GLU A 78 -3.34 -20.78 0.27
N GLU A 79 -4.52 -20.27 -0.08
CA GLU A 79 -5.05 -20.40 -1.46
C GLU A 79 -4.31 -19.50 -2.46
N THR A 80 -4.03 -18.23 -2.12
CA THR A 80 -3.24 -17.34 -3.00
C THR A 80 -1.81 -17.83 -3.22
N LEU A 81 -1.22 -18.52 -2.25
CA LEU A 81 0.08 -19.18 -2.39
C LEU A 81 0.05 -20.35 -3.39
N LYS A 82 -1.08 -21.05 -3.55
CA LYS A 82 -1.24 -22.11 -4.56
C LYS A 82 -1.35 -21.54 -5.97
N LEU A 83 -1.97 -20.36 -6.11
CA LEU A 83 -2.09 -19.64 -7.39
C LEU A 83 -0.74 -19.10 -7.88
N GLN A 84 0.20 -18.75 -6.98
CA GLN A 84 1.51 -18.19 -7.33
C GLN A 84 2.31 -19.08 -8.33
N PRO A 85 2.72 -18.58 -9.51
CA PRO A 85 3.49 -19.36 -10.49
C PRO A 85 4.87 -19.75 -9.95
N LYS A 86 5.11 -21.06 -9.82
CA LYS A 86 6.37 -21.61 -9.28
C LYS A 86 7.45 -21.82 -10.36
N GLU A 87 7.03 -22.08 -11.59
CA GLU A 87 7.91 -22.32 -12.75
C GLU A 87 8.22 -21.04 -13.53
N ARG A 88 9.33 -21.05 -14.28
CA ARG A 88 9.73 -19.93 -15.15
C ARG A 88 9.06 -20.07 -16.51
N ALA A 89 7.93 -19.38 -16.68
CA ALA A 89 7.39 -19.15 -18.02
C ALA A 89 8.39 -18.36 -18.90
N LEU A 90 8.50 -18.76 -20.17
CA LEU A 90 9.18 -18.00 -21.22
C LEU A 90 8.20 -17.53 -22.32
N ASP A 91 6.97 -18.03 -22.32
CA ASP A 91 5.92 -17.61 -23.24
C ASP A 91 5.43 -16.20 -22.87
N ALA A 92 5.12 -15.39 -23.90
CA ALA A 92 4.45 -14.11 -23.70
C ALA A 92 3.04 -14.31 -23.09
N TYR A 93 2.57 -13.32 -22.33
CA TYR A 93 1.26 -13.30 -21.66
C TYR A 93 1.04 -14.35 -20.56
N LYS A 94 2.08 -15.08 -20.12
CA LYS A 94 2.05 -15.83 -18.86
C LYS A 94 2.63 -15.00 -17.71
N PRO A 95 2.11 -15.13 -16.49
CA PRO A 95 2.66 -14.42 -15.32
C PRO A 95 4.07 -14.88 -14.97
N GLY A 96 4.89 -13.94 -14.48
CA GLY A 96 6.24 -14.22 -14.01
C GLY A 96 6.29 -15.11 -12.77
N ARG A 97 7.35 -15.94 -12.70
CA ARG A 97 7.65 -16.79 -11.53
C ARG A 97 7.69 -15.95 -10.25
N GLY A 98 6.91 -16.34 -9.25
CA GLY A 98 6.82 -15.68 -7.95
C GLY A 98 5.73 -14.61 -7.80
N LEU A 99 5.04 -14.20 -8.87
CA LEU A 99 3.95 -13.22 -8.76
C LEU A 99 2.74 -13.78 -7.98
N ILE A 100 2.14 -12.92 -7.16
CA ILE A 100 0.80 -13.12 -6.59
C ILE A 100 -0.20 -12.42 -7.54
N PRO A 101 -1.40 -12.99 -7.81
CA PRO A 101 -2.36 -12.37 -8.72
C PRO A 101 -2.89 -11.02 -8.19
N ALA A 102 -3.49 -10.23 -9.09
CA ALA A 102 -4.27 -9.03 -8.75
C ALA A 102 -5.44 -9.40 -7.85
N SER A 103 -6.17 -10.42 -8.30
CA SER A 103 -7.45 -10.86 -7.76
C SER A 103 -7.71 -12.32 -8.13
N PHE A 104 -8.67 -12.93 -7.45
CA PHE A 104 -9.22 -14.22 -7.81
C PHE A 104 -10.72 -14.31 -7.51
N LYS A 105 -11.41 -15.24 -8.15
CA LYS A 105 -12.81 -15.60 -7.88
C LYS A 105 -12.98 -17.10 -7.73
N VAL A 106 -14.09 -17.49 -7.12
CA VAL A 106 -14.56 -18.87 -7.10
C VAL A 106 -15.42 -19.09 -8.34
N VAL A 107 -15.08 -20.10 -9.13
CA VAL A 107 -15.89 -20.56 -10.27
C VAL A 107 -16.44 -21.94 -9.95
N SER A 108 -17.73 -22.16 -10.24
CA SER A 108 -18.39 -23.45 -10.04
C SER A 108 -18.76 -24.06 -11.40
N GLU A 109 -18.09 -25.14 -11.78
CA GLU A 109 -18.38 -25.91 -12.98
C GLU A 109 -18.76 -27.34 -12.61
N ASN A 110 -19.89 -27.84 -13.14
CA ASN A 110 -20.39 -29.20 -12.91
C ASN A 110 -20.53 -29.59 -11.41
N GLY A 111 -20.68 -28.60 -10.51
CA GLY A 111 -20.73 -28.83 -9.06
C GLY A 111 -19.37 -29.02 -8.39
N GLN A 112 -18.27 -28.74 -9.08
CA GLN A 112 -16.93 -28.56 -8.50
C GLN A 112 -16.60 -27.08 -8.45
N GLU A 113 -16.09 -26.61 -7.32
CA GLU A 113 -15.55 -25.25 -7.19
C GLU A 113 -14.04 -25.26 -7.41
N TYR A 114 -13.53 -24.29 -8.18
CA TYR A 114 -12.11 -23.99 -8.33
C TYR A 114 -11.87 -22.47 -8.24
N LEU A 115 -10.60 -22.08 -8.11
CA LEU A 115 -10.18 -20.67 -8.09
C LEU A 115 -9.63 -20.25 -9.44
N GLU A 116 -10.21 -19.20 -10.02
CA GLU A 116 -9.69 -18.53 -11.22
C GLU A 116 -8.99 -17.24 -10.80
N ALA A 117 -7.77 -17.03 -11.28
CA ALA A 117 -6.92 -15.89 -10.94
C ALA A 117 -6.74 -14.95 -12.14
N ASP A 118 -6.54 -13.66 -11.86
CA ASP A 118 -6.07 -12.66 -12.83
C ASP A 118 -4.75 -12.08 -12.32
N PHE A 119 -3.66 -12.23 -13.06
CA PHE A 119 -2.35 -11.60 -12.80
C PHE A 119 -2.20 -10.28 -13.57
N GLY A 120 -3.29 -9.78 -14.13
CA GLY A 120 -3.33 -8.63 -15.02
C GLY A 120 -3.42 -9.01 -16.49
N GLU A 121 -3.45 -10.29 -16.87
CA GLU A 121 -3.63 -10.68 -18.27
C GLU A 121 -5.04 -10.39 -18.80
N HIS A 122 -6.06 -10.34 -17.93
CA HIS A 122 -7.42 -9.94 -18.29
C HIS A 122 -7.73 -8.46 -17.95
N ALA A 123 -6.92 -7.84 -17.10
CA ALA A 123 -7.05 -6.43 -16.72
C ALA A 123 -6.93 -5.46 -17.91
N ILE A 124 -7.58 -4.30 -17.78
CA ILE A 124 -7.50 -3.21 -18.77
C ILE A 124 -6.04 -2.76 -18.90
N ALA A 125 -5.57 -2.59 -20.15
CA ALA A 125 -4.18 -2.31 -20.50
C ALA A 125 -3.15 -3.41 -20.11
N ARG A 126 -3.62 -4.59 -19.67
CA ARG A 126 -2.82 -5.77 -19.30
C ARG A 126 -1.74 -5.50 -18.24
N VAL A 127 -2.06 -4.70 -17.22
CA VAL A 127 -1.07 -4.25 -16.24
C VAL A 127 -0.88 -5.30 -15.14
N THR A 128 0.35 -5.77 -14.96
CA THR A 128 0.73 -6.65 -13.85
C THR A 128 0.87 -5.85 -12.55
N PRO A 129 0.04 -6.10 -11.51
CA PRO A 129 0.16 -5.41 -10.24
C PRO A 129 1.31 -5.96 -9.41
N VAL A 130 2.30 -5.12 -9.15
CA VAL A 130 3.47 -5.44 -8.35
C VAL A 130 3.19 -5.28 -6.85
N ASP A 131 2.18 -4.50 -6.48
CA ASP A 131 1.77 -4.32 -5.08
C ASP A 131 1.22 -5.61 -4.44
N SER A 132 0.58 -6.50 -5.22
CA SER A 132 -0.06 -7.72 -4.71
C SER A 132 0.91 -8.66 -3.99
N CYS A 133 2.11 -8.90 -4.54
CA CYS A 133 3.08 -9.79 -3.88
C CYS A 133 3.76 -9.15 -2.66
N LEU A 134 3.87 -7.82 -2.64
CA LEU A 134 4.39 -7.08 -1.49
C LEU A 134 3.38 -7.08 -0.34
N TRP A 135 2.10 -6.80 -0.65
CA TRP A 135 0.99 -6.88 0.30
C TRP A 135 0.78 -8.29 0.86
N TRP A 136 0.96 -9.35 0.05
CA TRP A 136 0.87 -10.73 0.53
C TRP A 136 1.89 -11.04 1.64
N ILE A 137 3.15 -10.61 1.49
CA ILE A 137 4.19 -10.80 2.53
C ILE A 137 3.88 -9.96 3.77
N ILE A 138 3.45 -8.70 3.58
CA ILE A 138 3.07 -7.81 4.68
C ILE A 138 1.88 -8.38 5.47
N LEU A 139 0.93 -9.01 4.78
CA LEU A 139 -0.23 -9.66 5.40
C LEU A 139 0.14 -10.98 6.09
N LEU A 140 1.05 -11.78 5.53
CA LEU A 140 1.60 -12.97 6.21
C LEU A 140 2.30 -12.59 7.52
N ARG A 141 3.04 -11.47 7.54
CA ARG A 141 3.60 -10.93 8.78
C ARG A 141 2.50 -10.51 9.76
N ALA A 142 1.51 -9.75 9.30
CA ALA A 142 0.40 -9.33 10.15
C ALA A 142 -0.34 -10.52 10.77
N TYR A 143 -0.53 -11.61 10.01
CA TYR A 143 -1.09 -12.86 10.50
C TYR A 143 -0.26 -13.47 11.64
N VAL A 144 1.05 -13.72 11.45
CA VAL A 144 1.87 -14.36 12.51
C VAL A 144 2.06 -13.48 13.76
N VAL A 145 1.99 -12.15 13.61
CA VAL A 145 1.99 -11.21 14.74
C VAL A 145 0.64 -11.20 15.47
N ALA A 146 -0.48 -11.43 14.78
CA ALA A 146 -1.81 -11.51 15.40
C ALA A 146 -2.10 -12.86 16.08
N THR A 147 -1.55 -13.97 15.55
CA THR A 147 -1.73 -15.32 16.12
C THR A 147 -0.68 -15.68 17.17
N GLU A 148 0.41 -14.93 17.25
CA GLU A 148 1.67 -15.30 17.91
C GLU A 148 2.27 -16.62 17.38
N ASP A 149 1.79 -17.13 16.25
CA ASP A 149 2.16 -18.41 15.64
C ASP A 149 2.83 -18.24 14.28
N PHE A 150 4.14 -18.55 14.23
CA PHE A 150 4.97 -18.51 13.03
C PHE A 150 4.91 -19.82 12.21
N SER A 151 4.21 -20.86 12.68
CA SER A 151 4.20 -22.19 12.06
C SER A 151 3.81 -22.16 10.58
N LEU A 152 2.81 -21.33 10.22
CA LEU A 152 2.35 -21.13 8.84
C LEU A 152 3.48 -20.59 7.95
N ALA A 153 4.18 -19.54 8.40
CA ALA A 153 5.24 -18.91 7.62
C ALA A 153 6.45 -19.81 7.41
N TYR A 154 6.77 -20.69 8.38
CA TYR A 154 7.89 -21.63 8.30
C TYR A 154 7.57 -22.93 7.52
N GLN A 155 6.35 -23.11 7.02
CA GLN A 155 6.04 -24.22 6.10
C GLN A 155 6.88 -24.11 4.81
N PRO A 156 7.38 -25.23 4.22
CA PRO A 156 8.25 -25.21 3.05
C PRO A 156 7.66 -24.46 1.84
N GLU A 157 6.35 -24.56 1.62
CA GLU A 157 5.62 -23.85 0.57
C GLU A 157 5.58 -22.34 0.80
N PHE A 158 5.45 -21.88 2.05
CA PHE A 158 5.47 -20.48 2.44
C PHE A 158 6.88 -19.89 2.35
N GLN A 159 7.89 -20.61 2.86
CA GLN A 159 9.31 -20.24 2.70
C GLN A 159 9.68 -20.09 1.22
N ASN A 160 9.31 -21.07 0.38
CA ASN A 160 9.50 -20.97 -1.06
C ASN A 160 8.68 -19.81 -1.67
N GLY A 161 7.45 -19.59 -1.23
CA GLY A 161 6.59 -18.49 -1.68
C GLY A 161 7.21 -17.11 -1.46
N ILE A 162 7.68 -16.84 -0.24
CA ILE A 162 8.40 -15.60 0.13
C ILE A 162 9.69 -15.49 -0.71
N ARG A 163 10.48 -16.57 -0.79
CA ARG A 163 11.73 -16.58 -1.58
C ARG A 163 11.48 -16.22 -3.04
N LEU A 164 10.45 -16.78 -3.68
CA LEU A 164 10.11 -16.48 -5.08
C LEU A 164 9.76 -15.01 -5.31
N ILE A 165 9.06 -14.37 -4.36
CA ILE A 165 8.72 -12.93 -4.44
C ILE A 165 10.00 -12.08 -4.26
N MET A 166 10.86 -12.46 -3.31
CA MET A 166 12.13 -11.77 -3.09
C MET A 166 13.09 -11.94 -4.28
N GLU A 167 13.15 -13.12 -4.90
CA GLU A 167 13.91 -13.36 -6.14
C GLU A 167 13.48 -12.40 -7.27
N ILE A 168 12.17 -12.27 -7.56
CA ILE A 168 11.71 -11.39 -8.67
C ILE A 168 11.86 -9.89 -8.36
N CYS A 169 11.84 -9.48 -7.08
CA CYS A 169 12.01 -8.07 -6.68
C CYS A 169 13.49 -7.66 -6.50
N LEU A 170 14.38 -8.59 -6.12
CA LEU A 170 15.81 -8.31 -5.93
C LEU A 170 16.63 -8.55 -7.22
N ALA A 171 16.10 -9.27 -8.20
CA ALA A 171 16.76 -9.54 -9.47
C ALA A 171 17.07 -8.26 -10.26
N ASN A 172 18.35 -7.93 -10.35
CA ASN A 172 18.84 -6.87 -11.23
C ASN A 172 18.42 -7.15 -12.68
N ARG A 173 18.00 -6.10 -13.39
CA ARG A 173 17.63 -6.16 -14.82
C ARG A 173 18.62 -5.30 -15.62
N PHE A 174 18.13 -4.36 -16.43
CA PHE A 174 18.96 -3.28 -16.98
C PHE A 174 19.13 -2.10 -15.99
N ASP A 175 18.30 -2.07 -14.95
CA ASP A 175 18.37 -1.07 -13.88
C ASP A 175 19.44 -1.43 -12.85
N MET A 176 20.03 -0.40 -12.23
CA MET A 176 21.10 -0.50 -11.23
C MET A 176 20.81 0.27 -9.93
N TYR A 177 19.65 0.92 -9.81
CA TYR A 177 19.22 1.59 -8.59
C TYR A 177 18.75 0.55 -7.54
N PRO A 178 18.76 0.89 -6.22
CA PRO A 178 18.21 0.01 -5.20
C PRO A 178 16.68 -0.09 -5.25
N THR A 179 16.01 0.82 -5.97
CA THR A 179 14.57 0.85 -6.22
C THR A 179 14.12 -0.26 -7.17
N LEU A 180 12.81 -0.54 -7.17
CA LEU A 180 12.16 -1.47 -8.08
C LEU A 180 11.66 -0.71 -9.32
N LEU A 181 12.09 -1.13 -10.51
CA LEU A 181 11.68 -0.58 -11.80
C LEU A 181 10.38 -1.25 -12.29
N VAL A 182 9.36 -0.44 -12.63
CA VAL A 182 8.03 -0.93 -13.05
C VAL A 182 7.44 -0.18 -14.27
N PRO A 183 6.48 -0.79 -14.99
CA PRO A 183 5.62 -0.07 -15.92
C PRO A 183 4.65 0.90 -15.20
N ASP A 184 3.95 1.73 -15.96
CA ASP A 184 2.85 2.56 -15.45
C ASP A 184 1.67 1.67 -15.00
N GLY A 185 0.89 2.13 -14.03
CA GLY A 185 -0.27 1.39 -13.51
C GLY A 185 0.05 0.21 -12.55
N ALA A 186 1.29 0.02 -12.10
CA ALA A 186 1.73 -1.23 -11.47
C ALA A 186 1.36 -1.43 -9.98
N CYS A 187 0.42 -0.64 -9.41
CA CYS A 187 0.10 -0.65 -7.98
C CYS A 187 -1.40 -0.41 -7.71
N MET A 188 -1.81 0.19 -6.57
CA MET A 188 -3.21 0.56 -6.31
C MET A 188 -3.78 1.41 -7.46
N ILE A 189 -2.95 2.32 -7.99
CA ILE A 189 -3.21 3.04 -9.23
C ILE A 189 -3.01 2.05 -10.39
N ASP A 190 -4.07 1.35 -10.78
CA ASP A 190 -4.06 0.31 -11.84
C ASP A 190 -4.15 0.84 -13.29
N ARG A 191 -3.86 2.13 -13.51
CA ARG A 191 -4.02 2.83 -14.80
C ARG A 191 -2.87 3.80 -15.07
N ARG A 192 -2.66 4.14 -16.34
CA ARG A 192 -1.60 5.05 -16.81
C ARG A 192 -1.74 6.45 -16.16
N MET A 193 -0.82 6.78 -15.27
CA MET A 193 -0.84 8.00 -14.43
C MET A 193 0.54 8.67 -14.31
N GLY A 194 1.53 8.25 -15.11
CA GLY A 194 2.91 8.73 -15.03
C GLY A 194 3.70 8.09 -13.90
N ILE A 195 3.27 6.92 -13.41
CA ILE A 195 3.89 6.22 -12.28
C ILE A 195 4.82 5.07 -12.74
N TYR A 196 5.20 5.03 -14.02
CA TYR A 196 6.29 4.19 -14.52
C TYR A 196 7.64 4.61 -13.93
N GLY A 197 8.63 3.71 -13.92
CA GLY A 197 9.93 4.01 -13.30
C GLY A 197 9.97 3.51 -11.86
N HIS A 198 10.06 4.42 -10.89
CA HIS A 198 10.28 4.10 -9.48
C HIS A 198 9.23 4.78 -8.57
N PRO A 199 7.92 4.47 -8.71
CA PRO A 199 6.88 5.13 -7.95
C PRO A 199 6.98 4.81 -6.46
N LEU A 200 6.89 5.84 -5.62
CA LEU A 200 7.10 5.81 -4.18
C LEU A 200 6.34 4.67 -3.48
N GLU A 201 5.07 4.50 -3.83
CA GLU A 201 4.19 3.44 -3.31
C GLU A 201 4.86 2.07 -3.33
N LEU A 202 5.41 1.66 -4.49
CA LEU A 202 6.08 0.38 -4.61
C LEU A 202 7.46 0.37 -3.95
N GLN A 203 8.17 1.50 -3.87
CA GLN A 203 9.47 1.55 -3.17
C GLN A 203 9.29 1.36 -1.66
N VAL A 204 8.22 1.94 -1.10
CA VAL A 204 7.84 1.85 0.30
C VAL A 204 7.26 0.48 0.64
N LEU A 205 6.38 -0.07 -0.21
CA LEU A 205 5.88 -1.43 -0.05
C LEU A 205 7.00 -2.47 -0.22
N PHE A 206 7.97 -2.25 -1.12
CA PHE A 206 9.14 -3.11 -1.29
C PHE A 206 10.04 -3.07 -0.05
N TYR A 207 10.34 -1.89 0.48
CA TYR A 207 11.06 -1.78 1.76
C TYR A 207 10.32 -2.50 2.90
N THR A 208 9.01 -2.33 3.00
CA THR A 208 8.18 -2.99 4.01
C THR A 208 8.19 -4.52 3.86
N ALA A 209 8.04 -5.02 2.63
CA ALA A 209 8.09 -6.45 2.31
C ALA A 209 9.48 -7.05 2.55
N LEU A 210 10.57 -6.33 2.26
CA LEU A 210 11.94 -6.75 2.60
C LEU A 210 12.11 -6.92 4.12
N ARG A 211 11.58 -6.00 4.93
CA ARG A 211 11.59 -6.12 6.40
C ARG A 211 10.77 -7.32 6.87
N ALA A 212 9.56 -7.48 6.35
CA ALA A 212 8.69 -8.62 6.67
C ALA A 212 9.34 -9.96 6.29
N SER A 213 9.85 -10.11 5.06
CA SER A 213 10.57 -11.30 4.61
C SER A 213 11.71 -11.69 5.53
N ARG A 214 12.46 -10.72 6.08
CA ARG A 214 13.55 -11.02 7.01
C ARG A 214 13.07 -11.53 8.37
N GLU A 215 11.92 -11.08 8.85
CA GLU A 215 11.29 -11.60 10.07
C GLU A 215 10.67 -13.00 9.85
N LEU A 216 10.45 -13.42 8.60
CA LEU A 216 9.75 -14.65 8.22
C LEU A 216 10.61 -15.74 7.57
N LEU A 217 11.76 -15.42 6.95
CA LEU A 217 12.63 -16.38 6.26
C LEU A 217 13.63 -17.05 7.21
N VAL A 218 13.65 -18.39 7.22
CA VAL A 218 14.69 -19.20 7.86
C VAL A 218 16.01 -19.05 7.09
N CYS A 219 17.13 -18.87 7.79
CA CYS A 219 18.44 -18.68 7.17
C CYS A 219 18.89 -19.91 6.35
N GLN A 220 18.76 -21.11 6.92
CA GLN A 220 19.16 -22.36 6.26
C GLN A 220 18.43 -22.55 4.92
N GLY A 221 19.19 -22.69 3.83
CA GLY A 221 18.65 -22.86 2.47
C GLY A 221 18.17 -21.59 1.76
N ASN A 222 18.18 -20.43 2.45
CA ASN A 222 17.82 -19.12 1.88
C ASN A 222 18.95 -18.07 2.03
N SER A 223 20.16 -18.48 2.44
CA SER A 223 21.32 -17.62 2.75
C SER A 223 21.51 -16.45 1.79
N ASP A 224 21.46 -16.73 0.50
CA ASP A 224 21.77 -15.77 -0.56
C ASP A 224 20.68 -14.71 -0.71
N ILE A 225 19.42 -15.09 -0.46
CA ILE A 225 18.26 -14.19 -0.49
C ILE A 225 18.15 -13.39 0.80
N VAL A 226 18.46 -13.98 1.96
CA VAL A 226 18.63 -13.22 3.21
C VAL A 226 19.74 -12.19 3.02
N ALA A 227 20.95 -12.59 2.62
CA ALA A 227 22.05 -11.66 2.34
C ALA A 227 21.69 -10.59 1.30
N ALA A 228 20.88 -10.90 0.28
CA ALA A 228 20.40 -9.91 -0.68
C ALA A 228 19.41 -8.89 -0.07
N ILE A 229 18.47 -9.34 0.78
CA ILE A 229 17.58 -8.47 1.56
C ILE A 229 18.40 -7.56 2.48
N ASP A 230 19.38 -8.14 3.17
CA ASP A 230 20.24 -7.49 4.16
C ASP A 230 21.04 -6.34 3.56
N ASN A 231 21.61 -6.56 2.37
CA ASN A 231 22.31 -5.52 1.62
C ASN A 231 21.34 -4.49 1.01
N ARG A 232 20.14 -4.90 0.58
CA ARG A 232 19.17 -4.02 -0.09
C ARG A 232 18.50 -3.04 0.87
N LEU A 233 18.11 -3.48 2.08
CA LEU A 233 17.40 -2.68 3.08
C LEU A 233 18.06 -1.33 3.42
N PRO A 234 19.36 -1.26 3.82
CA PRO A 234 20.00 0.01 4.14
C PRO A 234 20.21 0.90 2.91
N LEU A 235 20.50 0.31 1.74
CA LEU A 235 20.68 1.04 0.48
C LEU A 235 19.37 1.71 0.02
N LEU A 236 18.26 0.98 0.03
CA LEU A 236 16.94 1.49 -0.32
C LEU A 236 16.47 2.56 0.68
N CYS A 237 16.70 2.34 1.98
CA CYS A 237 16.39 3.29 3.04
C CYS A 237 17.16 4.62 2.87
N ALA A 238 18.48 4.56 2.65
CA ALA A 238 19.29 5.75 2.40
C ALA A 238 18.87 6.47 1.12
N HIS A 239 18.67 5.73 0.03
CA HIS A 239 18.29 6.27 -1.29
C HIS A 239 16.96 7.03 -1.24
N ILE A 240 15.92 6.45 -0.63
CA ILE A 240 14.61 7.11 -0.49
C ILE A 240 14.74 8.36 0.40
N ARG A 241 15.39 8.24 1.57
CA ARG A 241 15.57 9.37 2.49
C ARG A 241 16.36 10.54 1.89
N GLN A 242 17.29 10.30 0.98
CA GLN A 242 18.17 11.32 0.40
C GLN A 242 17.66 11.90 -0.93
N HIS A 243 16.97 11.11 -1.75
CA HIS A 243 16.62 11.50 -3.12
C HIS A 243 15.14 11.75 -3.35
N TYR A 244 14.26 11.12 -2.55
CA TYR A 244 12.81 11.34 -2.65
C TYR A 244 12.34 12.44 -1.69
N TRP A 245 13.10 12.78 -0.64
CA TRP A 245 12.67 13.80 0.31
C TRP A 245 12.59 15.20 -0.30
N ILE A 246 11.44 15.87 -0.11
CA ILE A 246 11.15 17.24 -0.48
C ILE A 246 10.68 17.99 0.77
N ASP A 247 11.45 19.00 1.16
CA ASP A 247 11.03 20.11 2.02
C ASP A 247 11.54 21.43 1.43
N ILE A 248 11.23 22.57 2.04
CA ILE A 248 11.63 23.88 1.51
C ILE A 248 13.16 24.09 1.45
N ASN A 249 13.94 23.48 2.33
CA ASN A 249 15.40 23.56 2.30
C ASN A 249 15.94 22.69 1.15
N ARG A 250 15.45 21.45 1.03
CA ARG A 250 15.85 20.53 -0.04
C ARG A 250 15.43 21.03 -1.42
N LEU A 251 14.27 21.69 -1.53
CA LEU A 251 13.85 22.38 -2.76
C LEU A 251 14.81 23.52 -3.13
N ASN A 252 15.28 24.30 -2.15
CA ASN A 252 16.31 25.33 -2.35
C ASN A 252 17.69 24.75 -2.74
N GLU A 253 18.03 23.52 -2.34
CA GLU A 253 19.22 22.83 -2.82
C GLU A 253 19.07 22.39 -4.28
N ILE A 254 17.94 21.77 -4.63
CA ILE A 254 17.66 21.30 -6.01
C ILE A 254 17.60 22.50 -6.97
N TYR A 255 17.02 23.63 -6.59
CA TYR A 255 17.02 24.88 -7.35
C TYR A 255 18.43 25.41 -7.69
N ARG A 256 19.46 24.93 -6.97
CA ARG A 256 20.86 25.34 -7.10
C ARG A 256 21.75 24.23 -7.65
N PHE A 257 21.18 23.12 -8.10
CA PHE A 257 21.90 22.08 -8.82
C PHE A 257 22.52 22.64 -10.11
N LYS A 258 23.65 22.04 -10.50
CA LYS A 258 24.18 22.17 -11.85
C LYS A 258 23.67 21.00 -12.69
N SER A 259 23.41 21.25 -13.96
CA SER A 259 23.15 20.21 -14.95
C SER A 259 24.48 19.61 -15.44
N GLU A 260 24.40 18.50 -16.16
CA GLU A 260 25.53 17.78 -16.78
C GLU A 260 26.66 17.35 -15.82
N GLU A 261 26.38 17.21 -14.51
CA GLU A 261 27.37 16.71 -13.55
C GLU A 261 27.75 15.24 -13.83
N TYR A 262 29.05 14.96 -13.94
CA TYR A 262 29.58 13.63 -14.24
C TYR A 262 30.59 13.14 -13.21
N GLY A 263 30.51 11.86 -12.86
CA GLY A 263 31.44 11.17 -11.97
C GLY A 263 30.94 10.98 -10.54
N LYS A 264 31.72 10.25 -9.72
CA LYS A 264 31.32 9.77 -8.39
C LYS A 264 31.09 10.86 -7.32
N GLY A 265 31.34 12.12 -7.65
CA GLY A 265 31.14 13.29 -6.78
C GLY A 265 29.99 14.20 -7.20
N ALA A 266 29.16 13.80 -8.18
CA ALA A 266 27.98 14.56 -8.58
C ALA A 266 26.98 14.69 -7.42
N VAL A 267 26.48 15.91 -7.21
CA VAL A 267 25.40 16.21 -6.26
C VAL A 267 24.05 15.96 -6.94
N ASN A 268 23.95 16.35 -8.21
CA ASN A 268 22.79 16.10 -9.07
C ASN A 268 22.85 14.68 -9.68
N LEU A 269 22.81 13.65 -8.83
CA LEU A 269 23.01 12.23 -9.22
C LEU A 269 22.12 11.75 -10.38
N PHE A 270 20.93 12.32 -10.53
CA PHE A 270 19.95 11.95 -11.56
C PHE A 270 19.93 12.93 -12.75
N ASN A 271 20.77 13.96 -12.76
CA ASN A 271 20.73 15.05 -13.75
C ASN A 271 19.31 15.64 -13.89
N ILE A 272 18.71 16.01 -12.76
CA ILE A 272 17.45 16.76 -12.72
C ILE A 272 17.73 18.17 -13.27
N TYR A 273 17.04 18.55 -14.34
CA TYR A 273 17.05 19.93 -14.84
C TYR A 273 16.15 20.77 -13.96
N VAL A 274 16.64 21.89 -13.44
CA VAL A 274 15.86 22.69 -12.49
C VAL A 274 14.58 23.23 -13.12
N ASP A 275 14.62 23.65 -14.39
CA ASP A 275 13.48 24.24 -15.12
C ASP A 275 12.29 23.29 -15.33
N SER A 276 12.39 21.99 -15.01
CA SER A 276 11.25 21.05 -15.05
C SER A 276 10.49 20.93 -13.72
N VAL A 277 10.99 21.54 -12.63
CA VAL A 277 10.39 21.48 -11.29
C VAL A 277 9.44 22.68 -11.08
N PRO A 278 8.18 22.47 -10.64
CA PRO A 278 7.20 23.54 -10.44
C PRO A 278 7.45 24.31 -9.12
N TYR A 279 8.56 25.05 -9.06
CA TYR A 279 9.04 25.72 -7.84
C TYR A 279 8.05 26.72 -7.25
N TYR A 280 7.31 27.47 -8.07
CA TYR A 280 6.38 28.49 -7.59
C TYR A 280 5.17 27.85 -6.88
N GLU A 281 4.65 26.76 -7.45
CA GLU A 281 3.59 25.95 -6.87
C GLU A 281 4.07 25.28 -5.59
N LEU A 282 5.29 24.72 -5.59
CA LEU A 282 5.86 23.99 -4.45
C LEU A 282 6.27 24.89 -3.27
N ASP A 283 6.90 26.04 -3.51
CA ASP A 283 7.20 27.04 -2.46
C ASP A 283 5.91 27.52 -1.76
N LYS A 284 4.87 27.79 -2.54
CA LYS A 284 3.55 28.17 -2.04
C LYS A 284 2.84 27.04 -1.31
N TRP A 285 2.98 25.79 -1.79
CA TRP A 285 2.28 24.64 -1.23
C TRP A 285 2.98 24.03 -0.01
N LEU A 286 4.30 24.05 0.08
CA LEU A 286 5.06 23.56 1.24
C LEU A 286 4.89 24.48 2.46
N PRO A 287 4.42 23.97 3.61
CA PRO A 287 4.54 24.67 4.88
C PRO A 287 5.99 24.72 5.36
N LYS A 288 6.37 25.75 6.11
CA LYS A 288 7.76 25.95 6.61
C LYS A 288 8.31 24.78 7.46
N LYS A 289 7.44 23.93 8.01
CA LYS A 289 7.79 22.71 8.77
C LYS A 289 7.21 21.43 8.13
N GLY A 290 6.63 21.54 6.95
CA GLY A 290 6.10 20.42 6.19
C GLY A 290 7.14 19.88 5.21
N GLY A 291 7.00 18.61 4.85
CA GLY A 291 7.81 17.94 3.85
C GLY A 291 7.23 16.56 3.55
N TYR A 292 7.66 15.95 2.46
CA TYR A 292 7.14 14.67 1.99
C TYR A 292 8.15 13.94 1.11
N LEU A 293 7.89 12.66 0.87
CA LEU A 293 8.56 11.87 -0.16
C LEU A 293 7.85 12.08 -1.49
N ALA A 294 8.62 12.49 -2.50
CA ALA A 294 8.25 12.67 -3.90
C ALA A 294 7.59 11.41 -4.50
N GLY A 295 6.73 11.58 -5.50
CA GLY A 295 6.03 10.48 -6.14
C GLY A 295 6.92 9.51 -6.90
N ASN A 296 8.02 9.98 -7.48
CA ASN A 296 8.89 9.20 -8.39
C ASN A 296 10.24 9.91 -8.57
N VAL A 297 11.34 9.17 -8.66
CA VAL A 297 12.68 9.72 -8.96
C VAL A 297 13.41 8.79 -9.92
N GLY A 298 13.92 9.34 -11.02
CA GLY A 298 14.66 8.60 -12.06
C GLY A 298 15.52 9.52 -12.93
N PRO A 299 16.17 8.99 -13.99
CA PRO A 299 17.05 9.75 -14.87
C PRO A 299 16.34 10.97 -15.48
N SER A 300 16.80 12.18 -15.11
CA SER A 300 16.19 13.48 -15.41
C SER A 300 14.68 13.60 -15.08
N GLN A 301 14.18 12.78 -14.14
CA GLN A 301 12.77 12.72 -13.74
C GLN A 301 12.62 12.89 -12.22
N LEU A 302 11.84 13.89 -11.80
CA LEU A 302 11.40 14.09 -10.43
C LEU A 302 9.90 14.40 -10.43
N ASP A 303 9.07 13.42 -10.07
CA ASP A 303 7.63 13.62 -9.91
C ASP A 303 7.36 14.21 -8.53
N THR A 304 7.04 15.50 -8.51
CA THR A 304 6.83 16.26 -7.27
C THR A 304 5.41 16.13 -6.72
N ARG A 305 4.51 15.35 -7.33
CA ARG A 305 3.19 15.06 -6.75
C ARG A 305 3.35 14.34 -5.41
N PHE A 306 2.55 14.74 -4.43
CA PHE A 306 2.39 14.01 -3.17
C PHE A 306 1.55 12.76 -3.42
N PHE A 307 1.97 11.59 -2.89
CA PHE A 307 1.19 10.35 -2.93
C PHE A 307 0.97 9.83 -1.50
N SER A 308 -0.30 9.64 -1.13
CA SER A 308 -0.69 9.40 0.26
C SER A 308 -0.27 8.03 0.78
N LEU A 309 -0.56 6.94 0.05
CA LEU A 309 -0.20 5.59 0.46
C LEU A 309 1.31 5.46 0.69
N GLY A 310 2.12 5.92 -0.26
CA GLY A 310 3.58 5.93 -0.13
C GLY A 310 4.08 6.73 1.09
N ASN A 311 3.58 7.95 1.31
CA ASN A 311 4.02 8.77 2.44
C ASN A 311 3.58 8.21 3.80
N LEU A 312 2.32 7.75 3.92
CA LEU A 312 1.80 7.17 5.15
C LEU A 312 2.48 5.84 5.46
N MET A 313 2.65 4.96 4.47
CA MET A 313 3.31 3.68 4.67
C MET A 313 4.82 3.84 4.94
N ALA A 314 5.46 4.94 4.51
CA ALA A 314 6.83 5.27 4.88
C ALA A 314 6.96 5.62 6.37
N ILE A 315 5.95 6.28 6.96
CA ILE A 315 5.85 6.47 8.42
C ILE A 315 5.68 5.11 9.11
N ILE A 316 4.68 4.33 8.68
CA ILE A 316 4.29 3.05 9.31
C ILE A 316 5.45 2.04 9.32
N SER A 317 6.22 1.94 8.25
CA SER A 317 7.35 1.01 8.09
C SER A 317 8.69 1.46 8.71
N ASP A 318 8.73 2.63 9.35
CA ASP A 318 9.94 3.30 9.84
C ASP A 318 11.00 3.59 8.73
N LEU A 319 10.51 3.77 7.50
CA LEU A 319 11.31 4.20 6.34
C LEU A 319 11.55 5.72 6.35
N ALA A 320 10.54 6.53 6.67
CA ALA A 320 10.76 7.93 7.02
C ALA A 320 11.58 8.01 8.31
N THR A 321 12.37 9.07 8.52
CA THR A 321 12.88 9.39 9.87
C THR A 321 11.75 9.91 10.77
N GLU A 322 11.98 10.03 12.08
CA GLU A 322 11.01 10.68 12.98
C GLU A 322 10.70 12.12 12.53
N GLU A 323 11.74 12.89 12.20
CA GLU A 323 11.62 14.26 11.69
C GLU A 323 10.82 14.33 10.38
N GLN A 324 11.12 13.45 9.42
CA GLN A 324 10.37 13.33 8.17
C GLN A 324 8.91 12.92 8.42
N SER A 325 8.66 12.03 9.38
CA SER A 325 7.31 11.59 9.76
C SER A 325 6.50 12.74 10.36
N GLN A 326 7.08 13.51 11.28
CA GLN A 326 6.43 14.69 11.86
C GLN A 326 6.22 15.79 10.81
N ALA A 327 7.12 15.95 9.84
CA ALA A 327 6.98 16.89 8.73
C ALA A 327 5.89 16.47 7.72
N ILE A 328 5.72 15.17 7.43
CA ILE A 328 4.60 14.65 6.63
C ILE A 328 3.27 14.90 7.35
N MET A 329 3.17 14.60 8.64
CA MET A 329 1.93 14.85 9.40
C MET A 329 1.65 16.36 9.53
N THR A 330 2.68 17.20 9.61
CA THR A 330 2.54 18.67 9.60
C THR A 330 2.10 19.18 8.22
N LEU A 331 2.55 18.58 7.11
CA LEU A 331 2.03 18.86 5.77
C LEU A 331 0.53 18.50 5.66
N ILE A 332 0.12 17.35 6.19
CA ILE A 332 -1.28 16.92 6.20
C ILE A 332 -2.15 17.83 7.10
N GLU A 333 -1.58 18.40 8.16
CA GLU A 333 -2.23 19.37 9.05
C GLU A 333 -2.38 20.75 8.37
N ASP A 334 -1.27 21.33 7.88
CA ASP A 334 -1.23 22.67 7.25
C ASP A 334 -1.82 22.70 5.83
N ARG A 335 -2.01 21.55 5.17
CA ARG A 335 -2.69 21.39 3.87
C ARG A 335 -3.87 20.41 3.95
N TRP A 336 -4.48 20.30 5.12
CA TRP A 336 -5.69 19.50 5.36
C TRP A 336 -6.76 19.71 4.30
N ASP A 337 -6.98 20.97 3.93
CA ASP A 337 -8.03 21.38 3.01
C ASP A 337 -7.83 20.82 1.60
N ASP A 338 -6.59 20.55 1.19
CA ASP A 338 -6.23 20.01 -0.12
C ASP A 338 -6.15 18.47 -0.08
N LEU A 339 -5.42 17.94 0.91
CA LEU A 339 -5.12 16.51 1.04
C LEU A 339 -6.27 15.69 1.61
N VAL A 340 -7.17 16.29 2.40
CA VAL A 340 -8.39 15.66 2.92
C VAL A 340 -9.61 16.38 2.36
N GLY A 341 -9.80 17.66 2.67
CA GLY A 341 -11.03 18.39 2.37
C GLY A 341 -12.22 17.78 3.10
N ASP A 342 -13.26 17.43 2.33
CA ASP A 342 -14.57 16.96 2.81
C ASP A 342 -14.74 15.43 2.67
N MET A 343 -13.65 14.70 2.39
CA MET A 343 -13.57 13.23 2.45
C MET A 343 -12.10 12.74 2.52
N PRO A 344 -11.65 12.08 3.62
CA PRO A 344 -10.33 11.48 3.68
C PRO A 344 -10.17 10.33 2.67
N MET A 345 -9.06 10.24 1.94
CA MET A 345 -8.14 11.34 1.61
C MET A 345 -7.65 11.23 0.17
N LYS A 346 -7.05 12.29 -0.37
CA LYS A 346 -6.54 12.28 -1.75
C LYS A 346 -5.57 11.12 -1.96
N ILE A 347 -5.70 10.40 -3.07
CA ILE A 347 -4.70 9.37 -3.44
C ILE A 347 -3.37 10.01 -3.82
N CYS A 348 -3.42 11.10 -4.57
CA CYS A 348 -2.29 11.98 -4.88
C CYS A 348 -2.71 13.45 -4.96
N PHE A 349 -1.75 14.37 -4.97
CA PHE A 349 -1.99 15.81 -5.14
C PHE A 349 -0.79 16.51 -5.83
N PRO A 350 -1.02 17.50 -6.73
CA PRO A 350 -2.30 17.90 -7.31
C PRO A 350 -2.80 16.89 -8.37
N ALA A 351 -3.98 17.16 -8.96
CA ALA A 351 -4.38 16.49 -10.20
C ALA A 351 -3.51 16.96 -11.38
N LEU A 352 -3.26 16.04 -12.32
CA LEU A 352 -2.83 16.36 -13.67
C LEU A 352 -3.98 17.09 -14.37
N GLU A 353 -3.73 18.29 -14.89
CA GLU A 353 -4.74 19.10 -15.61
C GLU A 353 -4.31 19.38 -17.07
N HIS A 354 -5.22 19.92 -17.88
CA HIS A 354 -4.98 20.44 -19.23
C HIS A 354 -4.17 19.52 -20.18
N GLU A 355 -2.96 19.93 -20.59
CA GLU A 355 -2.09 19.18 -21.52
C GLU A 355 -1.34 18.04 -20.82
N GLU A 356 -0.96 18.24 -19.55
CA GLU A 356 -0.30 17.22 -18.74
C GLU A 356 -1.20 15.99 -18.59
N TYR A 357 -2.49 16.19 -18.29
CA TYR A 357 -3.50 15.14 -18.32
C TYR A 357 -3.53 14.38 -19.65
N ARG A 358 -3.48 15.09 -20.80
CA ARG A 358 -3.51 14.46 -22.13
C ARG A 358 -2.27 13.60 -22.38
N ILE A 359 -1.08 14.15 -22.17
CA ILE A 359 0.20 13.49 -22.42
C ILE A 359 0.41 12.30 -21.48
N VAL A 360 0.21 12.51 -20.17
CA VAL A 360 0.57 11.54 -19.12
C VAL A 360 -0.45 10.41 -19.04
N THR A 361 -1.76 10.70 -19.03
CA THR A 361 -2.78 9.63 -18.97
C THR A 361 -3.07 9.00 -20.33
N GLY A 362 -2.86 9.73 -21.43
CA GLY A 362 -3.35 9.34 -22.75
C GLY A 362 -4.84 9.66 -22.95
N CYS A 363 -5.32 10.73 -22.30
CA CYS A 363 -6.74 11.14 -22.27
C CYS A 363 -7.69 10.12 -21.62
N ASP A 364 -7.27 9.46 -20.53
CA ASP A 364 -8.05 8.41 -19.86
C ASP A 364 -9.34 8.95 -19.21
N PRO A 365 -10.55 8.57 -19.69
CA PRO A 365 -11.81 9.16 -19.26
C PRO A 365 -12.26 8.80 -17.83
N LYS A 366 -11.60 7.84 -17.17
CA LYS A 366 -11.79 7.56 -15.73
C LYS A 366 -10.93 8.47 -14.85
N ASN A 367 -9.76 8.91 -15.36
CA ASN A 367 -8.75 9.73 -14.67
C ASN A 367 -8.75 11.20 -15.11
N ILE A 368 -9.93 11.76 -15.39
CA ILE A 368 -10.09 13.21 -15.57
C ILE A 368 -9.62 13.98 -14.31
N PRO A 369 -9.30 15.28 -14.40
CA PRO A 369 -8.83 16.05 -13.25
C PRO A 369 -9.72 15.93 -12.01
N TRP A 370 -9.13 15.55 -10.88
CA TRP A 370 -9.80 15.36 -9.59
C TRP A 370 -10.83 14.21 -9.59
N SER A 371 -10.54 13.13 -10.33
CA SER A 371 -11.34 11.91 -10.43
C SER A 371 -10.49 10.66 -10.31
N TYR A 372 -10.99 9.64 -9.62
CA TYR A 372 -10.38 8.31 -9.50
C TYR A 372 -8.90 8.40 -9.05
N HIS A 373 -7.93 7.91 -9.83
CA HIS A 373 -6.51 7.99 -9.48
C HIS A 373 -5.90 9.39 -9.68
N ASN A 374 -6.53 10.25 -10.48
CA ASN A 374 -6.06 11.60 -10.74
C ASN A 374 -6.55 12.58 -9.67
N ALA A 375 -6.03 12.41 -8.45
CA ALA A 375 -6.38 13.16 -7.24
C ALA A 375 -7.87 13.11 -6.84
N GLY A 376 -8.51 11.94 -6.99
CA GLY A 376 -9.74 11.63 -6.25
C GLY A 376 -9.46 11.43 -4.74
N SER A 377 -10.48 11.58 -3.90
CA SER A 377 -10.47 11.22 -2.48
C SER A 377 -10.91 9.75 -2.30
N TRP A 378 -10.12 8.95 -1.60
CA TRP A 378 -10.31 7.51 -1.41
C TRP A 378 -10.48 7.16 0.08
N PRO A 379 -11.68 6.73 0.52
CA PRO A 379 -11.97 6.42 1.92
C PRO A 379 -11.04 5.37 2.54
N VAL A 380 -10.65 4.34 1.78
CA VAL A 380 -9.74 3.27 2.23
C VAL A 380 -8.45 3.82 2.86
N LEU A 381 -7.91 4.93 2.35
CA LEU A 381 -6.64 5.49 2.84
C LEU A 381 -6.72 6.04 4.27
N MET A 382 -7.92 6.22 4.84
CA MET A 382 -8.07 6.73 6.21
C MET A 382 -7.52 5.78 7.28
N TRP A 383 -7.45 4.46 7.04
CA TRP A 383 -6.82 3.54 8.00
C TRP A 383 -5.30 3.73 8.06
N MET A 384 -4.67 4.04 6.92
CA MET A 384 -3.24 4.35 6.85
C MET A 384 -2.96 5.70 7.54
N LEU A 385 -3.86 6.68 7.37
CA LEU A 385 -3.78 7.95 8.08
C LEU A 385 -3.91 7.76 9.60
N ALA A 386 -4.81 6.87 10.05
CA ALA A 386 -4.93 6.49 11.45
C ALA A 386 -3.67 5.79 11.97
N ALA A 387 -3.15 4.78 11.26
CA ALA A 387 -1.92 4.08 11.65
C ALA A 387 -0.71 5.02 11.75
N ALA A 388 -0.52 5.92 10.78
CA ALA A 388 0.54 6.93 10.79
C ALA A 388 0.35 7.95 11.92
N ALA A 389 -0.88 8.41 12.17
CA ALA A 389 -1.21 9.34 13.26
C ALA A 389 -0.98 8.73 14.64
N VAL A 390 -1.33 7.45 14.85
CA VAL A 390 -1.01 6.72 16.09
C VAL A 390 0.50 6.59 16.25
N LYS A 391 1.24 6.18 15.20
CA LYS A 391 2.70 6.02 15.26
C LYS A 391 3.45 7.33 15.54
N THR A 392 2.91 8.47 15.12
CA THR A 392 3.50 9.82 15.31
C THR A 392 2.91 10.61 16.49
N ASN A 393 1.97 10.02 17.23
CA ASN A 393 1.19 10.68 18.29
C ASN A 393 0.40 11.93 17.82
N LYS A 394 0.00 11.97 16.54
CA LYS A 394 -0.81 13.02 15.90
C LYS A 394 -2.32 12.66 15.89
N ILE A 395 -2.79 12.09 17.00
CA ILE A 395 -4.12 11.46 17.18
C ILE A 395 -5.29 12.34 16.70
N SER A 396 -5.23 13.65 16.93
CA SER A 396 -6.26 14.62 16.53
C SER A 396 -6.54 14.63 15.02
N LEU A 397 -5.54 14.38 14.18
CA LEU A 397 -5.70 14.36 12.71
C LEU A 397 -6.54 13.15 12.28
N ALA A 398 -6.30 11.98 12.87
CA ALA A 398 -7.10 10.79 12.58
C ALA A 398 -8.53 10.89 13.14
N GLN A 399 -8.73 11.50 14.32
CA GLN A 399 -10.07 11.81 14.85
C GLN A 399 -10.85 12.70 13.87
N LYS A 400 -10.24 13.79 13.40
CA LYS A 400 -10.85 14.73 12.44
C LYS A 400 -11.14 14.07 11.09
N ALA A 401 -10.28 13.18 10.61
CA ALA A 401 -10.49 12.40 9.38
C ALA A 401 -11.71 11.48 9.52
N ILE A 402 -11.75 10.67 10.57
CA ILE A 402 -12.86 9.76 10.85
C ILE A 402 -14.18 10.55 10.95
N GLN A 403 -14.23 11.64 11.72
CA GLN A 403 -15.42 12.50 11.83
C GLN A 403 -15.90 13.04 10.47
N THR A 404 -14.97 13.40 9.58
CA THR A 404 -15.28 13.91 8.23
C THR A 404 -15.88 12.80 7.35
N ALA A 405 -15.44 11.55 7.51
CA ALA A 405 -16.04 10.40 6.84
C ALA A 405 -17.42 10.02 7.43
N GLN A 406 -17.58 10.01 8.76
CA GLN A 406 -18.82 9.63 9.45
C GLN A 406 -20.03 10.50 9.08
N GLY A 407 -19.80 11.79 8.78
CA GLY A 407 -20.88 12.67 8.33
C GLY A 407 -21.46 12.31 6.95
N ARG A 408 -20.94 11.26 6.27
CA ARG A 408 -21.25 10.97 4.85
C ARG A 408 -21.28 9.50 4.44
N LEU A 409 -20.37 8.64 4.90
CA LEU A 409 -20.13 7.34 4.26
C LEU A 409 -21.36 6.42 4.20
N SER A 410 -22.07 6.22 5.31
CA SER A 410 -23.33 5.44 5.32
C SER A 410 -24.38 6.07 4.40
N THR A 411 -24.62 7.39 4.51
CA THR A 411 -25.61 8.12 3.69
C THR A 411 -25.33 8.05 2.19
N ASP A 412 -24.07 8.18 1.79
CA ASP A 412 -23.61 8.09 0.39
C ASP A 412 -23.48 6.62 -0.08
N GLN A 413 -23.83 5.63 0.76
CA GLN A 413 -23.81 4.18 0.53
C GLN A 413 -22.41 3.58 0.27
N TRP A 414 -21.44 3.99 1.08
CA TRP A 414 -20.04 3.52 1.11
C TRP A 414 -19.35 3.50 -0.26
N PRO A 415 -19.17 4.68 -0.92
CA PRO A 415 -18.56 4.74 -2.25
C PRO A 415 -17.11 4.26 -2.30
N GLU A 416 -16.73 3.71 -3.45
CA GLU A 416 -15.35 3.38 -3.81
C GLU A 416 -14.40 4.59 -3.72
N TYR A 417 -14.82 5.75 -4.24
CA TYR A 417 -14.06 7.00 -4.24
C TYR A 417 -14.97 8.23 -4.40
N TYR A 418 -14.38 9.42 -4.24
CA TYR A 418 -15.02 10.73 -4.30
C TYR A 418 -14.23 11.72 -5.17
N ASP A 419 -14.94 12.59 -5.88
CA ASP A 419 -14.38 13.49 -6.90
C ASP A 419 -14.41 14.98 -6.51
N GLY A 420 -13.60 15.76 -7.23
CA GLY A 420 -13.42 17.19 -7.09
C GLY A 420 -12.38 17.57 -6.04
N LYS A 421 -11.88 18.81 -6.11
CA LYS A 421 -10.74 19.29 -5.29
C LYS A 421 -10.91 19.06 -3.78
N LYS A 422 -12.15 19.06 -3.27
CA LYS A 422 -12.50 18.80 -1.86
C LYS A 422 -13.16 17.43 -1.59
N GLY A 423 -13.29 16.54 -2.57
CA GLY A 423 -13.97 15.23 -2.38
C GLY A 423 -15.48 15.34 -2.14
N ARG A 424 -16.13 16.36 -2.73
CA ARG A 424 -17.56 16.66 -2.51
C ARG A 424 -18.48 15.72 -3.27
N LEU A 425 -18.12 15.40 -4.50
CA LEU A 425 -18.95 14.57 -5.38
C LEU A 425 -18.68 13.10 -5.05
N ILE A 426 -19.71 12.25 -5.04
CA ILE A 426 -19.51 10.80 -5.14
C ILE A 426 -18.81 10.53 -6.47
N GLY A 427 -17.84 9.61 -6.48
CA GLY A 427 -17.00 9.34 -7.65
C GLY A 427 -17.81 9.01 -8.91
N LYS A 428 -17.45 9.59 -10.05
CA LYS A 428 -18.17 9.54 -11.33
C LYS A 428 -18.52 8.13 -11.83
N GLN A 429 -17.74 7.12 -11.43
CA GLN A 429 -17.95 5.70 -11.68
C GLN A 429 -17.68 4.86 -10.42
N ALA A 430 -17.87 5.44 -9.23
CA ALA A 430 -17.68 4.74 -7.96
C ALA A 430 -18.79 3.72 -7.73
N ARG A 431 -18.42 2.49 -7.40
CA ARG A 431 -19.33 1.49 -6.81
C ARG A 431 -19.81 1.92 -5.42
N LYS A 432 -21.00 1.46 -5.03
CA LYS A 432 -21.50 1.47 -3.65
C LYS A 432 -21.05 0.22 -2.91
N TYR A 433 -21.09 0.27 -1.58
CA TYR A 433 -20.74 -0.88 -0.72
C TYR A 433 -19.38 -1.50 -1.09
N GLN A 434 -18.40 -0.66 -1.43
CA GLN A 434 -17.03 -1.07 -1.71
C GLN A 434 -16.36 -1.49 -0.40
N THR A 435 -15.90 -2.73 -0.32
CA THR A 435 -15.44 -3.37 0.91
C THR A 435 -14.29 -2.59 1.56
N TRP A 436 -13.29 -2.15 0.79
CA TRP A 436 -12.14 -1.42 1.34
C TRP A 436 -12.47 -0.02 1.91
N THR A 437 -13.61 0.57 1.53
CA THR A 437 -14.12 1.82 2.12
C THR A 437 -14.70 1.54 3.51
N ILE A 438 -15.46 0.45 3.64
CA ILE A 438 -16.10 0.00 4.88
C ILE A 438 -15.04 -0.46 5.89
N THR A 439 -14.11 -1.31 5.48
CA THR A 439 -13.04 -1.82 6.33
C THR A 439 -11.98 -0.78 6.63
N GLY A 440 -11.68 0.15 5.70
CA GLY A 440 -10.79 1.28 5.96
C GLY A 440 -11.36 2.21 7.04
N PHE A 441 -12.68 2.42 7.04
CA PHE A 441 -13.38 3.14 8.10
C PHE A 441 -13.34 2.39 9.44
N LEU A 442 -13.69 1.10 9.47
CA LEU A 442 -13.64 0.28 10.68
C LEU A 442 -12.22 0.22 11.26
N LEU A 443 -11.21 -0.03 10.42
CA LEU A 443 -9.81 -0.22 10.82
C LEU A 443 -9.21 1.07 11.39
N ALA A 444 -9.56 2.23 10.83
CA ALA A 444 -9.21 3.51 11.41
C ALA A 444 -9.77 3.67 12.83
N LYS A 445 -11.00 3.22 13.10
CA LYS A 445 -11.62 3.28 14.43
C LYS A 445 -11.00 2.28 15.40
N GLU A 446 -10.72 1.05 14.97
CA GLU A 446 -10.06 0.02 15.81
C GLU A 446 -8.63 0.44 16.22
N LEU A 447 -7.81 0.92 15.29
CA LEU A 447 -6.45 1.41 15.56
C LEU A 447 -6.44 2.61 16.53
N MET A 448 -7.47 3.46 16.45
CA MET A 448 -7.63 4.64 17.30
C MET A 448 -8.22 4.32 18.68
N ALA A 449 -9.05 3.29 18.77
CA ALA A 449 -9.58 2.78 20.03
C ALA A 449 -8.53 1.97 20.80
N ASN A 450 -7.67 1.22 20.10
CA ASN A 450 -6.59 0.45 20.69
C ASN A 450 -5.30 0.47 19.85
N PRO A 451 -4.33 1.33 20.23
CA PRO A 451 -3.00 1.38 19.63
C PRO A 451 -2.19 0.08 19.67
N THR A 452 -2.52 -0.92 20.51
CA THR A 452 -1.77 -2.20 20.53
C THR A 452 -1.94 -3.04 19.26
N TYR A 453 -2.84 -2.66 18.35
CA TYR A 453 -2.98 -3.28 17.03
C TYR A 453 -2.03 -2.71 15.96
N LEU A 454 -1.37 -1.57 16.23
CA LEU A 454 -0.43 -0.96 15.29
C LEU A 454 0.75 -1.88 14.88
N PRO A 455 1.34 -2.74 15.76
CA PRO A 455 2.43 -3.66 15.40
C PRO A 455 2.10 -4.67 14.28
N LEU A 456 0.82 -4.94 14.01
CA LEU A 456 0.38 -5.82 12.91
C LEU A 456 0.92 -5.32 11.55
N ILE A 457 0.89 -4.01 11.35
CA ILE A 457 1.24 -3.35 10.08
C ILE A 457 2.48 -2.46 10.18
N SER A 458 2.82 -1.99 11.38
CA SER A 458 3.99 -1.13 11.62
C SER A 458 5.26 -1.92 11.96
N PHE A 459 6.38 -1.23 11.82
CA PHE A 459 7.68 -1.67 12.32
C PHE A 459 8.29 -0.60 13.25
N GLY A 460 9.13 -1.04 14.18
CA GLY A 460 10.06 -0.16 14.90
C GLY A 460 11.32 0.13 14.08
N LYS A 461 12.28 0.85 14.66
CA LYS A 461 13.52 1.25 13.97
C LYS A 461 14.26 0.03 13.42
N LEU A 462 14.84 0.17 12.22
CA LEU A 462 15.68 -0.87 11.64
C LEU A 462 16.88 -1.11 12.58
N PRO A 463 17.11 -2.34 13.10
CA PRO A 463 18.15 -2.59 14.07
C PRO A 463 19.54 -2.55 13.42
N ALA A 464 20.55 -2.14 14.21
CA ALA A 464 21.93 -2.00 13.74
C ALA A 464 22.64 -3.36 13.58
N GLU A 465 22.37 -4.29 14.50
CA GLU A 465 22.73 -5.70 14.38
C GLU A 465 21.45 -6.49 14.07
N GLN A 466 21.52 -7.36 13.08
CA GLN A 466 20.33 -7.84 12.37
C GLN A 466 20.12 -9.35 12.54
N VAL A 467 20.14 -9.82 13.79
CA VAL A 467 19.77 -11.18 14.14
C VAL A 467 18.26 -11.34 13.92
N SER A 468 17.85 -12.26 13.04
CA SER A 468 16.44 -12.61 12.86
C SER A 468 16.07 -13.77 13.76
N ARG A 469 14.90 -13.70 14.40
CA ARG A 469 14.31 -14.82 15.18
C ARG A 469 14.26 -16.12 14.39
N ALA A 470 14.00 -16.05 13.09
CA ALA A 470 13.99 -17.20 12.19
C ALA A 470 15.35 -17.91 12.06
N CYS A 471 16.43 -17.28 12.51
CA CYS A 471 17.78 -17.84 12.58
C CYS A 471 18.29 -17.99 14.05
N GLU A 472 17.56 -17.47 15.05
CA GLU A 472 17.83 -17.73 16.48
C GLU A 472 17.43 -19.15 16.90
N PHE A 473 16.45 -19.76 16.22
CA PHE A 473 16.05 -21.16 16.44
C PHE A 473 17.20 -22.17 16.28
N GLU A 474 18.26 -21.81 15.54
CA GLU A 474 19.46 -22.63 15.35
C GLU A 474 20.34 -22.72 16.62
N ILE A 475 20.28 -21.71 17.51
CA ILE A 475 21.14 -21.62 18.71
C ILE A 475 20.71 -22.63 19.79
N ALA A 476 19.42 -23.03 19.81
CA ALA A 476 18.88 -23.96 20.79
C ALA A 476 18.96 -25.44 20.38
N SER A 477 19.38 -25.75 19.14
CA SER A 477 19.33 -27.11 18.56
C SER A 477 20.67 -27.84 18.51
N VAL A 478 21.74 -27.30 19.10
CA VAL A 478 23.07 -27.93 19.16
C VAL A 478 23.46 -28.23 20.60
N ASP A 479 23.02 -29.38 21.11
CA ASP A 479 23.58 -29.99 22.32
C ASP A 479 24.99 -30.53 21.99
N PRO A 480 26.07 -30.08 22.66
CA PRO A 480 27.43 -30.58 22.40
C PRO A 480 27.67 -32.02 22.86
N TYR A 481 26.71 -32.71 23.49
CA TYR A 481 26.92 -33.97 24.21
C TYR A 481 26.01 -35.14 23.77
N MET A 482 25.85 -35.39 22.47
CA MET A 482 25.38 -36.70 21.97
C MET A 482 26.30 -37.33 20.90
N GLN A 483 27.31 -38.05 21.42
CA GLN A 483 28.10 -39.17 20.84
C GLN A 483 28.83 -38.93 19.51
#